data_AF-A0A950F545-F1
#
_entry.id   AF-A0A950F545-F1
#
_cell.length_a   1.000
_cell.length_b   1.000
_cell.length_c   1.000
_cell.angle_alpha   90.00
_cell.angle_beta   90.00
_cell.angle_gamma   90.00
#
_symmetry.space_group_name_H-M   'P 1'
#
loop_
_entity.id
_entity.type
_entity.pdbx_description
1 polymer ?
#
loop_
_entity_poly.entity_id
_entity_poly.type
_entity_poly.pdbx_seq_one_letter_code
_entity_poly.pdbx_strand_id
1 'polypeptide(L)'
;MSTASRHDTQAHAVSVVRLLTGAQSQPRVAMRGTSMSPLLKEPMVLRLGPSSGDDRVGDILVFERGGELIAHRITKIHDDVVQTCGDAVPWSPEEPERAAIVGKVVAVLANDGDNAARVDTWAFRLRGMYKARFRTVRALPFRARLFVLRCVYALPWMRRRPYVALVQAMAAKLRRDPRAFERALQLAEPAAIAATARRHGCSAMLVEAVSALGVRSERAVRLQRILQPVGRSVALRGMATRTQLLALVRVLSTAGVSFALLKGAARLYRGDEDATLHASSDLDILVPSSQLDAAVEALRAHGYDERTYENRRQQYRDHHHHAAPLFPPEPGSAVELHVALAPPGWLSMPLDWQALEHHLTTIDGPAGPVHVLNDAGTALHYAVHAIGLHRLRDAVLLGATIARLGARERRDLRAAIAAEQVDGIRLNSAALLAARLAGVGWGADGAHEEYLRWVMRREDMPLFLGERSQLAEGWFAAGHRLTPLTVRLLDPRSPLTAPGERRRPTLLAAAGRTITSIAAYCYACLMRPAR
;
A
#
# COMPACT_ATOMS: atom_id res chain seq x y z
N MET A 1 8.94 -14.94 -29.99
CA MET A 1 8.17 -15.50 -28.84
C MET A 1 7.64 -14.35 -27.99
N SER A 2 6.32 -14.27 -27.84
CA SER A 2 5.65 -13.29 -26.97
C SER A 2 6.08 -13.47 -25.50
N THR A 3 6.15 -12.37 -24.74
CA THR A 3 6.41 -12.40 -23.30
C THR A 3 5.38 -13.22 -22.52
N ALA A 4 4.15 -13.34 -23.03
CA ALA A 4 3.10 -14.18 -22.43
C ALA A 4 3.45 -15.67 -22.50
N SER A 5 3.95 -16.15 -23.64
CA SER A 5 4.35 -17.55 -23.84
C SER A 5 5.53 -17.96 -22.94
N ARG A 6 6.40 -17.01 -22.56
CA ARG A 6 7.50 -17.28 -21.63
C ARG A 6 7.03 -17.49 -20.19
N HIS A 7 6.01 -16.75 -19.74
CA HIS A 7 5.48 -16.88 -18.38
C HIS A 7 4.79 -18.22 -18.15
N ASP A 8 3.97 -18.67 -19.11
CA ASP A 8 3.27 -19.97 -18.99
C ASP A 8 4.27 -21.14 -18.96
N THR A 9 5.34 -21.06 -19.75
CA THR A 9 6.39 -22.08 -19.77
C THR A 9 7.17 -22.13 -18.46
N GLN A 10 7.42 -20.97 -17.83
CA GLN A 10 8.11 -20.89 -16.54
C GLN A 10 7.25 -21.43 -15.38
N ALA A 11 5.97 -21.07 -15.35
CA ALA A 11 5.05 -21.56 -14.32
C ALA A 11 4.94 -23.09 -14.35
N HIS A 12 4.80 -23.69 -15.54
CA HIS A 12 4.80 -25.14 -15.69
C HIS A 12 6.11 -25.77 -15.26
N ALA A 13 7.26 -25.16 -15.59
CA ALA A 13 8.57 -25.66 -15.15
C ALA A 13 8.70 -25.67 -13.61
N VAL A 14 8.20 -24.64 -12.92
CA VAL A 14 8.20 -24.58 -11.45
C VAL A 14 7.37 -25.73 -10.86
N SER A 15 6.16 -25.96 -11.38
CA SER A 15 5.29 -27.05 -10.92
C SER A 15 5.92 -28.43 -11.12
N VAL A 16 6.57 -28.66 -12.27
CA VAL A 16 7.28 -29.91 -12.55
C VAL A 16 8.45 -30.12 -11.59
N VAL A 17 9.27 -29.09 -11.35
CA VAL A 17 10.40 -29.20 -10.41
C VAL A 17 9.91 -29.48 -8.99
N ARG A 18 8.80 -28.86 -8.55
CA ARG A 18 8.19 -29.10 -7.23
C ARG A 18 7.68 -30.54 -7.11
N LEU A 19 6.99 -31.05 -8.13
CA LEU A 19 6.52 -32.44 -8.18
C LEU A 19 7.69 -33.43 -8.09
N LEU A 20 8.72 -33.21 -8.91
CA LEU A 20 9.90 -34.06 -8.97
C LEU A 20 10.66 -34.07 -7.64
N THR A 21 10.85 -32.90 -7.02
CA THR A 21 11.55 -32.81 -5.73
C THR A 21 10.76 -33.50 -4.60
N GLY A 22 9.43 -33.43 -4.64
CA GLY A 22 8.54 -34.13 -3.70
C GLY A 22 8.57 -35.65 -3.86
N ALA A 23 8.72 -36.14 -5.09
CA ALA A 23 8.83 -37.57 -5.41
C ALA A 23 10.22 -38.18 -5.10
N GLN A 24 11.03 -37.50 -4.27
CA GLN A 24 12.42 -37.86 -3.95
C GLN A 24 13.36 -37.96 -5.17
N SER A 25 12.92 -37.52 -6.34
CA SER A 25 13.83 -37.38 -7.48
C SER A 25 14.72 -36.16 -7.26
N GLN A 26 15.91 -36.17 -7.87
CA GLN A 26 16.89 -35.09 -7.73
C GLN A 26 16.98 -34.26 -9.02
N PRO A 27 15.98 -33.41 -9.33
CA PRO A 27 15.94 -32.69 -10.59
C PRO A 27 17.14 -31.75 -10.74
N ARG A 28 17.58 -31.58 -11.98
CA ARG A 28 18.65 -30.66 -12.38
C ARG A 28 18.04 -29.36 -12.90
N VAL A 29 18.43 -28.23 -12.32
CA VAL A 29 17.97 -26.90 -12.70
C VAL A 29 19.16 -26.05 -13.13
N ALA A 30 19.16 -25.57 -14.37
CA ALA A 30 20.21 -24.70 -14.88
C ALA A 30 20.20 -23.34 -14.16
N MET A 31 21.36 -22.90 -13.68
CA MET A 31 21.52 -21.57 -13.11
C MET A 31 21.36 -20.51 -14.18
N ARG A 32 20.71 -19.40 -13.83
CA ARG A 32 20.71 -18.16 -14.61
C ARG A 32 20.87 -16.95 -13.69
N GLY A 33 21.46 -15.89 -14.23
CA GLY A 33 21.64 -14.61 -13.55
C GLY A 33 22.89 -14.52 -12.67
N THR A 34 23.04 -13.39 -11.98
CA THR A 34 24.28 -13.00 -11.28
C THR A 34 24.14 -12.89 -9.77
N SER A 35 22.94 -13.13 -9.21
CA SER A 35 22.67 -12.93 -7.77
C SER A 35 23.53 -13.81 -6.88
N MET A 36 23.95 -14.99 -7.36
CA MET A 36 24.78 -15.95 -6.63
C MET A 36 26.27 -15.93 -7.02
N SER A 37 26.69 -14.95 -7.82
CA SER A 37 28.10 -14.78 -8.16
C SER A 37 28.94 -14.34 -6.94
N PRO A 38 30.23 -14.69 -6.88
CA PRO A 38 31.00 -15.46 -7.86
C PRO A 38 30.93 -16.99 -7.69
N LEU A 39 30.21 -17.51 -6.69
CA LEU A 39 30.24 -18.94 -6.38
C LEU A 39 29.40 -19.75 -7.35
N LEU A 40 28.17 -19.31 -7.64
CA LEU A 40 27.36 -19.88 -8.72
C LEU A 40 27.34 -18.93 -9.90
N LYS A 41 27.58 -19.48 -11.09
CA LYS A 41 27.59 -18.75 -12.36
C LYS A 41 27.08 -19.65 -13.48
N GLU A 42 26.60 -19.04 -14.54
CA GLU A 42 26.33 -19.76 -15.78
C GLU A 42 27.64 -20.39 -16.31
N PRO A 43 27.64 -21.65 -16.79
CA PRO A 43 26.49 -22.52 -17.08
C PRO A 43 26.19 -23.60 -16.01
N MET A 44 26.51 -23.35 -14.73
CA MET A 44 26.34 -24.37 -13.68
C MET A 44 24.90 -24.88 -13.54
N VAL A 45 24.77 -26.11 -13.06
CA VAL A 45 23.47 -26.75 -12.83
C VAL A 45 23.33 -27.13 -11.36
N LEU A 46 22.19 -26.83 -10.77
CA LEU A 46 21.83 -27.20 -9.40
C LEU A 46 21.10 -28.52 -9.41
N ARG A 47 21.58 -29.49 -8.65
CA ARG A 47 20.81 -30.69 -8.32
C ARG A 47 20.03 -30.44 -7.03
N LEU A 48 18.71 -30.58 -7.09
CA LEU A 48 17.84 -30.32 -5.95
C LEU A 48 17.50 -31.61 -5.21
N GLY A 49 17.26 -31.49 -3.91
CA GLY A 49 16.68 -32.51 -3.06
C GLY A 49 15.63 -31.89 -2.12
N PRO A 50 14.91 -32.71 -1.35
CA PRO A 50 13.89 -32.21 -0.42
C PRO A 50 14.51 -31.32 0.67
N SER A 51 13.75 -30.31 1.11
CA SER A 51 14.08 -29.55 2.33
C SER A 51 13.54 -30.32 3.53
N SER A 52 14.41 -31.01 4.26
CA SER A 52 14.05 -31.86 5.41
C SER A 52 13.88 -31.10 6.73
N GLY A 53 13.95 -29.76 6.71
CA GLY A 53 13.95 -28.94 7.92
C GLY A 53 15.29 -28.96 8.69
N ASP A 54 16.25 -29.78 8.26
CA ASP A 54 17.64 -29.82 8.75
C ASP A 54 18.54 -28.76 8.07
N ASP A 55 17.92 -27.72 7.54
CA ASP A 55 18.58 -26.65 6.81
C ASP A 55 19.52 -25.85 7.70
N ARG A 56 20.70 -25.49 7.17
CA ARG A 56 21.76 -24.80 7.91
C ARG A 56 22.16 -23.51 7.24
N VAL A 57 22.65 -22.56 8.03
CA VAL A 57 23.27 -21.34 7.51
C VAL A 57 24.44 -21.71 6.59
N GLY A 58 24.38 -21.27 5.34
CA GLY A 58 25.32 -21.63 4.28
C GLY A 58 24.74 -22.53 3.20
N ASP A 59 23.66 -23.27 3.48
CA ASP A 59 22.94 -24.06 2.47
C ASP A 59 22.29 -23.16 1.42
N ILE A 60 21.95 -23.72 0.25
CA ILE A 60 21.26 -22.98 -0.82
C ILE A 60 19.86 -23.57 -0.97
N LEU A 61 18.84 -22.73 -0.85
CA LEU A 61 17.46 -23.09 -1.11
C LEU A 61 17.03 -22.54 -2.46
N VAL A 62 16.18 -23.30 -3.13
CA VAL A 62 15.45 -22.88 -4.32
C VAL A 62 13.99 -22.70 -3.94
N PHE A 63 13.44 -21.52 -4.21
CA PHE A 63 12.05 -21.20 -3.92
C PHE A 63 11.41 -20.44 -5.08
N GLU A 64 10.09 -20.47 -5.13
CA GLU A 64 9.30 -19.77 -6.14
C GLU A 64 9.06 -18.32 -5.72
N ARG A 65 9.30 -17.38 -6.64
CA ARG A 65 8.93 -15.98 -6.46
C ARG A 65 8.49 -15.39 -7.78
N GLY A 66 7.22 -14.98 -7.87
CA GLY A 66 6.68 -14.36 -9.08
C GLY A 66 6.71 -15.27 -10.31
N GLY A 67 6.57 -16.59 -10.12
CA GLY A 67 6.66 -17.59 -11.20
C GLY A 67 8.09 -17.94 -11.63
N GLU A 68 9.12 -17.43 -10.93
CA GLU A 68 10.52 -17.76 -11.18
C GLU A 68 11.11 -18.60 -10.03
N LEU A 69 12.06 -19.48 -10.35
CA LEU A 69 12.85 -20.19 -9.35
C LEU A 69 14.06 -19.33 -8.95
N ILE A 70 14.14 -19.00 -7.66
CA ILE A 70 15.22 -18.22 -7.07
C ILE A 70 16.07 -19.13 -6.20
N ALA A 71 17.36 -19.24 -6.51
CA ALA A 71 18.33 -19.97 -5.70
C ALA A 71 19.13 -18.99 -4.83
N HIS A 72 18.95 -19.01 -3.51
CA HIS A 72 19.66 -18.14 -2.58
C HIS A 72 20.21 -18.89 -1.37
N ARG A 73 21.29 -18.36 -0.79
CA ARG A 73 21.98 -18.98 0.35
C ARG A 73 21.26 -18.63 1.65
N ILE A 74 21.08 -19.60 2.54
CA ILE A 74 20.57 -19.37 3.90
C ILE A 74 21.61 -18.57 4.69
N THR A 75 21.16 -17.43 5.22
CA THR A 75 21.99 -16.49 5.99
C THR A 75 21.61 -16.43 7.45
N LYS A 76 20.35 -16.78 7.78
CA LYS A 76 19.85 -16.87 9.15
C LYS A 76 18.66 -17.85 9.19
N ILE A 77 18.52 -18.56 10.30
CA ILE A 77 17.33 -19.36 10.64
C ILE A 77 16.89 -18.93 12.04
N HIS A 78 15.62 -18.60 12.23
CA HIS A 78 15.07 -18.19 13.51
C HIS A 78 13.56 -18.46 13.53
N ASP A 79 13.07 -19.15 14.55
CA ASP A 79 11.64 -19.43 14.78
C ASP A 79 10.93 -19.92 13.51
N ASP A 80 11.50 -20.96 12.89
CA ASP A 80 11.03 -21.56 11.63
C ASP A 80 11.09 -20.67 10.38
N VAL A 81 11.48 -19.40 10.52
CA VAL A 81 11.72 -18.46 9.41
C VAL A 81 13.13 -18.65 8.88
N VAL A 82 13.22 -18.92 7.58
CA VAL A 82 14.49 -19.03 6.86
C VAL A 82 14.75 -17.73 6.10
N GLN A 83 15.86 -17.06 6.41
CA GLN A 83 16.32 -15.89 5.67
C GLN A 83 17.41 -16.28 4.68
N THR A 84 17.13 -16.08 3.40
CA THR A 84 18.05 -16.36 2.29
C THR A 84 18.60 -15.05 1.69
N CYS A 85 19.71 -15.12 0.96
CA CYS A 85 20.26 -13.97 0.22
C CYS A 85 21.16 -14.45 -0.92
N GLY A 86 21.19 -13.69 -2.02
CA GLY A 86 22.15 -13.91 -3.10
C GLY A 86 23.58 -13.55 -2.68
N ASP A 87 24.55 -14.36 -3.06
CA ASP A 87 25.96 -14.15 -2.72
C ASP A 87 26.53 -12.82 -3.24
N ALA A 88 26.03 -12.30 -4.36
CA ALA A 88 26.41 -11.01 -4.95
C ALA A 88 25.60 -9.82 -4.42
N VAL A 89 24.47 -10.08 -3.77
CA VAL A 89 23.50 -9.07 -3.33
C VAL A 89 23.24 -9.12 -1.81
N PRO A 90 24.28 -9.10 -0.95
CA PRO A 90 24.14 -9.34 0.50
C PRO A 90 23.23 -8.35 1.25
N TRP A 91 22.86 -7.23 0.61
CA TRP A 91 21.97 -6.21 1.13
C TRP A 91 20.47 -6.50 0.93
N SER A 92 20.11 -7.52 0.14
CA SER A 92 18.73 -7.85 -0.21
C SER A 92 18.35 -9.24 0.34
N PRO A 93 18.21 -9.39 1.67
CA PRO A 93 17.74 -10.64 2.24
C PRO A 93 16.27 -10.90 1.85
N GLU A 94 15.91 -12.16 1.72
CA GLU A 94 14.58 -12.64 1.38
C GLU A 94 14.16 -13.70 2.39
N GLU A 95 12.90 -13.68 2.80
CA GLU A 95 12.33 -14.63 3.75
C GLU A 95 11.23 -15.41 3.00
N PRO A 96 11.61 -16.41 2.18
CA PRO A 96 10.62 -17.19 1.44
C PRO A 96 9.67 -17.91 2.40
N GLU A 97 8.39 -17.90 2.07
CA GLU A 97 7.40 -18.74 2.76
C GLU A 97 7.77 -20.21 2.60
N ARG A 98 7.53 -21.03 3.63
CA ARG A 98 7.84 -22.47 3.57
C ARG A 98 7.20 -23.17 2.37
N ALA A 99 5.96 -22.81 2.05
CA ALA A 99 5.24 -23.35 0.89
C ALA A 99 5.87 -22.95 -0.46
N ALA A 100 6.60 -21.82 -0.50
CA ALA A 100 7.29 -21.38 -1.70
C ALA A 100 8.62 -22.13 -1.91
N ILE A 101 9.19 -22.76 -0.87
CA ILE A 101 10.43 -23.54 -0.97
C ILE A 101 10.17 -24.77 -1.84
N VAL A 102 10.91 -24.85 -2.95
CA VAL A 102 10.83 -25.96 -3.90
C VAL A 102 11.79 -27.08 -3.52
N GLY A 103 12.99 -26.72 -3.02
CA GLY A 103 13.96 -27.70 -2.55
C GLY A 103 15.30 -27.09 -2.11
N LYS A 104 16.20 -27.96 -1.65
CA LYS A 104 17.56 -27.65 -1.23
C LYS A 104 18.56 -28.11 -2.29
N VAL A 105 19.59 -27.32 -2.54
CA VAL A 105 20.66 -27.73 -3.46
C VAL A 105 21.55 -28.77 -2.79
N VAL A 106 21.56 -30.00 -3.32
CA VAL A 106 22.36 -31.12 -2.82
C VAL A 106 23.68 -31.29 -3.55
N ALA A 107 23.80 -30.77 -4.78
CA ALA A 107 25.05 -30.70 -5.54
C ALA A 107 25.03 -29.55 -6.55
N VAL A 108 26.22 -29.04 -6.87
CA VAL A 108 26.42 -28.07 -7.96
C VAL A 108 27.29 -28.72 -9.01
N LEU A 109 26.85 -28.66 -10.25
CA LEU A 109 27.49 -29.30 -11.40
C LEU A 109 28.02 -28.23 -12.35
N ALA A 110 29.11 -28.52 -13.05
CA ALA A 110 29.75 -27.56 -13.94
C ALA A 110 28.87 -27.14 -15.14
N ASN A 111 28.03 -28.05 -15.64
CA ASN A 111 27.10 -27.88 -16.76
C ASN A 111 25.95 -28.92 -16.68
N ASP A 112 25.14 -28.99 -17.72
CA ASP A 112 23.97 -29.87 -17.85
C ASP A 112 24.27 -31.27 -18.40
N GLY A 113 25.52 -31.55 -18.80
CA GLY A 113 25.93 -32.86 -19.31
C GLY A 113 25.74 -33.99 -18.30
N ASP A 114 25.49 -35.20 -18.79
CA ASP A 114 25.28 -36.37 -17.92
C ASP A 114 26.46 -36.61 -16.99
N ASN A 115 27.68 -36.44 -17.51
CA ASN A 115 28.96 -36.58 -16.80
C ASN A 115 29.49 -35.27 -16.21
N ALA A 116 28.65 -34.26 -16.00
CA ALA A 116 29.07 -32.97 -15.47
C ALA A 116 29.76 -33.13 -14.10
N ALA A 117 31.00 -32.64 -14.00
CA ALA A 117 31.78 -32.70 -12.77
C ALA A 117 31.10 -31.90 -11.65
N ARG A 118 31.13 -32.46 -10.43
CA ARG A 118 30.66 -31.79 -9.22
C ARG A 118 31.66 -30.70 -8.82
N VAL A 119 31.19 -29.46 -8.66
CA VAL A 119 32.04 -28.29 -8.37
C VAL A 119 31.91 -27.75 -6.93
N ASP A 120 30.92 -28.20 -6.17
CA ASP A 120 30.71 -27.80 -4.76
C ASP A 120 31.64 -28.53 -3.77
N THR A 121 32.96 -28.40 -3.98
CA THR A 121 33.99 -28.94 -3.09
C THR A 121 33.88 -28.41 -1.65
N TRP A 122 34.64 -28.99 -0.71
CA TRP A 122 34.69 -28.50 0.67
C TRP A 122 35.03 -26.99 0.74
N ALA A 123 35.95 -26.53 -0.11
CA ALA A 123 36.35 -25.13 -0.19
C ALA A 123 35.21 -24.24 -0.72
N PHE A 124 34.42 -24.74 -1.66
CA PHE A 124 33.20 -24.06 -2.15
C PHE A 124 32.20 -23.84 -1.01
N ARG A 125 31.94 -24.90 -0.22
CA ARG A 125 31.00 -24.84 0.91
C ARG A 125 31.50 -23.91 2.01
N LEU A 126 32.79 -23.96 2.32
CA LEU A 126 33.42 -23.06 3.30
C LEU A 126 33.29 -21.58 2.87
N ARG A 127 33.55 -21.27 1.60
CA ARG A 127 33.35 -19.92 1.04
C ARG A 127 31.88 -19.50 1.10
N GLY A 128 30.95 -20.40 0.80
CA GLY A 128 29.51 -20.16 0.94
C GLY A 128 29.11 -19.82 2.38
N MET A 129 29.54 -20.63 3.34
CA MET A 129 29.31 -20.39 4.77
C MET A 129 29.90 -19.05 5.23
N TYR A 130 31.12 -18.72 4.80
CA TYR A 130 31.73 -17.42 5.06
C TYR A 130 30.87 -16.28 4.51
N LYS A 131 30.43 -16.36 3.25
CA LYS A 131 29.56 -15.35 2.64
C LYS A 131 28.25 -15.17 3.39
N ALA A 132 27.66 -16.27 3.90
CA ALA A 132 26.44 -16.24 4.69
C ALA A 132 26.66 -15.57 6.07
N ARG A 133 27.68 -16.01 6.82
CA ARG A 133 27.97 -15.48 8.17
C ARG A 133 28.36 -14.02 8.16
N PHE A 134 29.17 -13.59 7.18
CA PHE A 134 29.64 -12.21 7.06
C PHE A 134 28.72 -11.32 6.19
N ARG A 135 27.49 -11.76 5.90
CA ARG A 135 26.53 -11.02 5.07
C ARG A 135 26.35 -9.58 5.55
N THR A 136 26.15 -9.36 6.85
CA THR A 136 25.89 -8.03 7.41
C THR A 136 27.05 -7.07 7.13
N VAL A 137 28.29 -7.53 7.33
CA VAL A 137 29.51 -6.74 7.07
C VAL A 137 29.65 -6.45 5.57
N ARG A 138 29.45 -7.47 4.72
CA ARG A 138 29.51 -7.32 3.26
C ARG A 138 28.44 -6.39 2.70
N ALA A 139 27.31 -6.25 3.40
CA ALA A 139 26.25 -5.32 3.02
C ALA A 139 26.57 -3.87 3.43
N LEU A 140 27.52 -3.61 4.33
CA LEU A 140 27.81 -2.26 4.83
C LEU A 140 28.23 -1.27 3.72
N PRO A 141 29.16 -1.59 2.79
CA PRO A 141 29.54 -0.64 1.74
C PRO A 141 28.37 -0.28 0.83
N PHE A 142 27.52 -1.25 0.52
CA PHE A 142 26.33 -1.01 -0.28
C PHE A 142 25.28 -0.21 0.48
N ARG A 143 25.05 -0.50 1.76
CA ARG A 143 24.17 0.28 2.63
C ARG A 143 24.67 1.71 2.78
N ALA A 144 25.97 1.92 2.95
CA ALA A 144 26.59 3.23 3.01
C ALA A 144 26.45 3.96 1.67
N ARG A 145 26.75 3.32 0.53
CA ARG A 145 26.55 3.89 -0.81
C ARG A 145 25.09 4.24 -1.06
N LEU A 146 24.15 3.34 -0.75
CA LEU A 146 22.72 3.62 -0.86
C LEU A 146 22.30 4.76 0.07
N PHE A 147 22.85 4.84 1.27
CA PHE A 147 22.59 5.92 2.20
C PHE A 147 23.10 7.26 1.64
N VAL A 148 24.34 7.31 1.13
CA VAL A 148 24.89 8.49 0.47
C VAL A 148 24.06 8.87 -0.75
N LEU A 149 23.73 7.92 -1.63
CA LEU A 149 22.84 8.17 -2.77
C LEU A 149 21.48 8.68 -2.31
N ARG A 150 20.91 8.09 -1.25
CA ARG A 150 19.66 8.56 -0.65
C ARG A 150 19.78 9.99 -0.13
N CYS A 151 20.89 10.37 0.49
CA CYS A 151 21.15 11.73 0.96
C CYS A 151 21.36 12.70 -0.21
N VAL A 152 22.09 12.31 -1.25
CA VAL A 152 22.31 13.12 -2.46
C VAL A 152 20.99 13.32 -3.21
N TYR A 153 20.22 12.25 -3.44
CA TYR A 153 18.86 12.34 -3.98
C TYR A 153 17.88 12.95 -2.98
N ALA A 154 18.28 13.16 -1.71
CA ALA A 154 17.50 13.94 -0.77
C ALA A 154 17.65 15.45 -0.99
N LEU A 155 18.62 15.90 -1.78
CA LEU A 155 18.87 17.33 -1.99
C LEU A 155 17.73 17.96 -2.82
N PRO A 156 17.11 19.06 -2.36
CA PRO A 156 15.91 19.65 -2.97
C PRO A 156 16.02 19.94 -4.47
N TRP A 157 17.21 20.33 -4.95
CA TRP A 157 17.44 20.77 -6.33
C TRP A 157 17.67 19.63 -7.31
N MET A 158 18.08 18.44 -6.84
CA MET A 158 18.27 17.26 -7.70
C MET A 158 17.01 16.41 -7.84
N ARG A 159 15.97 16.72 -7.08
CA ARG A 159 14.77 15.89 -7.01
C ARG A 159 13.83 16.14 -8.18
N ARG A 160 13.59 15.07 -8.92
CA ARG A 160 12.37 14.93 -9.73
C ARG A 160 11.17 14.97 -8.80
N ARG A 161 10.06 15.55 -9.26
CA ARG A 161 8.83 15.75 -8.46
C ARG A 161 7.69 14.85 -8.94
N PRO A 162 7.82 13.51 -8.83
CA PRO A 162 6.82 12.59 -9.35
C PRO A 162 5.46 12.73 -8.65
N TYR A 163 5.41 13.18 -7.39
CA TYR A 163 4.14 13.45 -6.72
C TYR A 163 3.42 14.66 -7.31
N VAL A 164 4.13 15.77 -7.54
CA VAL A 164 3.55 16.94 -8.22
C VAL A 164 3.08 16.57 -9.63
N ALA A 165 3.86 15.77 -10.36
CA ALA A 165 3.46 15.24 -11.67
C ALA A 165 2.16 14.43 -11.58
N LEU A 166 2.04 13.55 -10.58
CA LEU A 166 0.83 12.75 -10.35
C LEU A 166 -0.37 13.62 -9.97
N VAL A 167 -0.21 14.61 -9.08
CA VAL A 167 -1.26 15.55 -8.67
C VAL A 167 -1.79 16.32 -9.88
N GLN A 168 -0.90 16.83 -10.73
CA GLN A 168 -1.29 17.55 -11.95
C GLN A 168 -1.97 16.62 -12.96
N ALA A 169 -1.49 15.39 -13.13
CA ALA A 169 -2.12 14.40 -14.00
C ALA A 169 -3.54 14.06 -13.51
N MET A 170 -3.75 13.91 -12.19
CA MET A 170 -5.08 13.67 -11.64
C MET A 170 -6.00 14.89 -11.74
N ALA A 171 -5.49 16.10 -11.58
CA ALA A 171 -6.25 17.32 -11.83
C ALA A 171 -6.72 17.39 -13.30
N ALA A 172 -5.80 17.11 -14.24
CA ALA A 172 -6.11 17.06 -15.66
C ALA A 172 -7.12 15.96 -16.01
N LYS A 173 -7.05 14.79 -15.34
CA LYS A 173 -8.07 13.73 -15.43
C LYS A 173 -9.45 14.27 -15.05
N LEU A 174 -9.59 14.85 -13.85
CA LEU A 174 -10.89 15.34 -13.36
C LEU A 174 -11.47 16.44 -14.26
N ARG A 175 -10.62 17.28 -14.83
CA ARG A 175 -11.02 18.37 -15.74
C ARG A 175 -11.13 17.96 -17.20
N ARG A 176 -10.88 16.69 -17.52
CA ARG A 176 -10.85 16.15 -18.90
C ARG A 176 -9.94 16.92 -19.86
N ASP A 177 -8.77 17.37 -19.40
CA ASP A 177 -7.79 18.13 -20.19
C ASP A 177 -6.61 17.24 -20.65
N PRO A 178 -6.62 16.73 -21.90
CA PRO A 178 -5.55 15.86 -22.40
C PRO A 178 -4.20 16.57 -22.50
N ARG A 179 -4.18 17.88 -22.79
CA ARG A 179 -2.93 18.66 -22.96
C ARG A 179 -2.27 18.89 -21.61
N ALA A 180 -3.04 19.25 -20.58
CA ALA A 180 -2.50 19.36 -19.22
C ALA A 180 -2.03 18.01 -18.69
N PHE A 181 -2.74 16.92 -18.99
CA PHE A 181 -2.33 15.58 -18.61
C PHE A 181 -0.97 15.22 -19.22
N GLU A 182 -0.79 15.47 -20.51
CA GLU A 182 0.48 15.21 -21.19
C GLU A 182 1.64 16.06 -20.61
N ARG A 183 1.42 17.36 -20.38
CA ARG A 183 2.41 18.22 -19.70
C ARG A 183 2.79 17.69 -18.31
N ALA A 184 1.82 17.21 -17.55
CA ALA A 184 2.08 16.62 -16.23
C ALA A 184 2.97 15.37 -16.32
N LEU A 185 2.79 14.51 -17.33
CA LEU A 185 3.63 13.34 -17.55
C LEU A 185 5.08 13.68 -17.98
N GLN A 186 5.34 14.91 -18.43
CA GLN A 186 6.69 15.37 -18.77
C GLN A 186 7.51 15.77 -17.53
N LEU A 187 6.86 16.04 -16.39
CA LEU A 187 7.54 16.50 -15.16
C LEU A 187 8.40 15.44 -14.46
N ALA A 188 8.17 14.16 -14.72
CA ALA A 188 8.90 13.05 -14.10
C ALA A 188 8.89 11.81 -14.98
N GLU A 189 9.83 10.88 -14.75
CA GLU A 189 9.90 9.63 -15.52
C GLU A 189 8.66 8.75 -15.34
N PRO A 190 8.22 8.03 -16.38
CA PRO A 190 7.10 7.09 -16.28
C PRO A 190 7.25 6.10 -15.13
N ALA A 191 8.46 5.58 -14.90
CA ALA A 191 8.71 4.64 -13.80
C ALA A 191 8.55 5.28 -12.40
N ALA A 192 8.95 6.55 -12.25
CA ALA A 192 8.81 7.28 -11.00
C ALA A 192 7.33 7.64 -10.74
N ILE A 193 6.62 8.14 -11.75
CA ILE A 193 5.18 8.39 -11.69
C ILE A 193 4.43 7.11 -11.34
N ALA A 194 4.76 5.97 -11.96
CA ALA A 194 4.15 4.69 -11.67
C ALA A 194 4.39 4.23 -10.22
N ALA A 195 5.61 4.39 -9.69
CA ALA A 195 5.90 4.06 -8.30
C ALA A 195 5.08 4.93 -7.33
N THR A 196 5.02 6.23 -7.58
CA THR A 196 4.21 7.17 -6.79
C THR A 196 2.71 6.87 -6.90
N ALA A 197 2.21 6.56 -8.10
CA ALA A 197 0.82 6.16 -8.32
C ALA A 197 0.45 4.87 -7.58
N ARG A 198 1.35 3.89 -7.47
CA ARG A 198 1.13 2.69 -6.64
C ARG A 198 1.02 3.04 -5.17
N ARG A 199 1.96 3.83 -4.64
CA ARG A 199 1.96 4.27 -3.24
C ARG A 199 0.65 4.98 -2.87
N HIS A 200 0.19 5.87 -3.74
CA HIS A 200 -1.01 6.67 -3.50
C HIS A 200 -2.32 6.06 -4.01
N GLY A 201 -2.33 4.80 -4.44
CA GLY A 201 -3.55 4.11 -4.89
C GLY A 201 -4.17 4.67 -6.19
N CYS A 202 -3.39 5.36 -7.01
CA CYS A 202 -3.84 6.00 -8.25
C CYS A 202 -3.46 5.21 -9.53
N SER A 203 -3.00 3.96 -9.39
CA SER A 203 -2.47 3.20 -10.54
C SER A 203 -3.52 2.94 -11.62
N ALA A 204 -4.67 2.39 -11.24
CA ALA A 204 -5.77 2.12 -12.17
C ALA A 204 -6.38 3.43 -12.73
N MET A 205 -6.54 4.45 -11.88
CA MET A 205 -6.98 5.80 -12.30
C MET A 205 -6.12 6.39 -13.41
N LEU A 206 -4.80 6.19 -13.34
CA LEU A 206 -3.87 6.74 -14.31
C LEU A 206 -3.88 5.95 -15.64
N VAL A 207 -4.05 4.63 -15.58
CA VAL A 207 -4.24 3.78 -16.77
C VAL A 207 -5.53 4.16 -17.49
N GLU A 208 -6.62 4.31 -16.74
CA GLU A 208 -7.92 4.76 -17.24
C GLU A 208 -7.81 6.15 -17.86
N ALA A 209 -7.14 7.11 -17.19
CA ALA A 209 -6.97 8.47 -17.71
C ALA A 209 -6.23 8.52 -19.05
N VAL A 210 -5.17 7.71 -19.24
CA VAL A 210 -4.47 7.63 -20.52
C VAL A 210 -5.42 7.21 -21.64
N SER A 211 -6.26 6.20 -21.38
CA SER A 211 -7.24 5.72 -22.36
C SER A 211 -8.37 6.73 -22.59
N ALA A 212 -9.00 7.23 -21.53
CA ALA A 212 -10.15 8.11 -21.58
C ALA A 212 -9.84 9.49 -22.20
N LEU A 213 -8.61 9.99 -22.01
CA LEU A 213 -8.15 11.25 -22.59
C LEU A 213 -7.52 11.07 -23.98
N GLY A 214 -7.36 9.84 -24.47
CA GLY A 214 -6.79 9.57 -25.79
C GLY A 214 -5.32 10.00 -25.96
N VAL A 215 -4.55 10.09 -24.87
CA VAL A 215 -3.15 10.56 -24.92
C VAL A 215 -2.24 9.44 -25.40
N ARG A 216 -1.59 9.63 -26.55
CA ARG A 216 -0.78 8.61 -27.26
C ARG A 216 0.72 8.86 -27.27
N SER A 217 1.22 9.81 -26.48
CA SER A 217 2.65 10.09 -26.42
C SER A 217 3.45 8.89 -25.94
N GLU A 218 4.71 8.78 -26.37
CA GLU A 218 5.59 7.65 -26.01
C GLU A 218 5.65 7.44 -24.48
N ARG A 219 5.69 8.54 -23.72
CA ARG A 219 5.70 8.51 -22.25
C ARG A 219 4.40 7.95 -21.69
N ALA A 220 3.25 8.34 -22.23
CA ALA A 220 1.94 7.83 -21.80
C ALA A 220 1.81 6.32 -22.09
N VAL A 221 2.21 5.88 -23.29
CA VAL A 221 2.22 4.45 -23.67
C VAL A 221 3.14 3.64 -22.75
N ARG A 222 4.35 4.15 -22.46
CA ARG A 222 5.28 3.50 -21.53
C ARG A 222 4.71 3.42 -20.11
N LEU A 223 4.12 4.49 -19.61
CA LEU A 223 3.47 4.54 -18.30
C LEU A 223 2.31 3.54 -18.21
N GLN A 224 1.46 3.50 -19.23
CA GLN A 224 0.34 2.57 -19.32
C GLN A 224 0.85 1.12 -19.26
N ARG A 225 1.88 0.77 -20.04
CA ARG A 225 2.49 -0.57 -20.01
C ARG A 225 2.99 -0.97 -18.61
N ILE A 226 3.61 -0.04 -17.88
CA ILE A 226 4.11 -0.29 -16.52
C ILE A 226 2.95 -0.54 -15.53
N LEU A 227 1.83 0.16 -15.68
CA LEU A 227 0.72 0.13 -14.73
C LEU A 227 -0.39 -0.86 -15.09
N GLN A 228 -0.49 -1.29 -16.35
CA GLN A 228 -1.55 -2.16 -16.84
C GLN A 228 -1.70 -3.48 -16.05
N PRO A 229 -0.63 -4.19 -15.65
CA PRO A 229 -0.77 -5.40 -14.83
C PRO A 229 -1.47 -5.11 -13.49
N VAL A 230 -1.13 -3.99 -12.85
CA VAL A 230 -1.75 -3.55 -11.60
C VAL A 230 -3.22 -3.18 -11.84
N GLY A 231 -3.51 -2.44 -12.91
CA GLY A 231 -4.88 -2.08 -13.28
C GLY A 231 -5.79 -3.29 -13.50
N ARG A 232 -5.29 -4.32 -14.20
CA ARG A 232 -6.02 -5.59 -14.40
C ARG A 232 -6.28 -6.31 -13.07
N SER A 233 -5.27 -6.40 -12.20
CA SER A 233 -5.41 -7.02 -10.88
C SER A 233 -6.46 -6.31 -10.02
N VAL A 234 -6.46 -4.97 -10.04
CA VAL A 234 -7.47 -4.15 -9.33
C VAL A 234 -8.88 -4.39 -9.89
N ALA A 235 -9.05 -4.42 -11.21
CA ALA A 235 -10.35 -4.67 -11.83
C ALA A 235 -10.88 -6.08 -11.52
N LEU A 236 -10.04 -7.11 -11.61
CA LEU A 236 -10.39 -8.49 -11.23
C LEU A 236 -10.80 -8.58 -9.76
N ARG A 237 -10.06 -7.92 -8.87
CA ARG A 237 -10.40 -7.84 -7.45
C ARG A 237 -11.74 -7.14 -7.26
N GLY A 238 -11.99 -6.02 -7.92
CA GLY A 238 -13.25 -5.30 -7.85
C GLY A 238 -14.46 -6.17 -8.24
N MET A 239 -14.31 -7.03 -9.24
CA MET A 239 -15.35 -7.99 -9.61
C MET A 239 -15.59 -9.05 -8.53
N ALA A 240 -14.53 -9.64 -7.98
CA ALA A 240 -14.65 -10.61 -6.88
C ALA A 240 -15.27 -9.97 -5.61
N THR A 241 -14.80 -8.77 -5.26
CA THR A 241 -15.32 -7.96 -4.14
C THR A 241 -16.80 -7.63 -4.34
N ARG A 242 -17.26 -7.38 -5.57
CA ARG A 242 -18.69 -7.17 -5.85
C ARG A 242 -19.52 -8.40 -5.50
N THR A 243 -19.10 -9.60 -5.90
CA THR A 243 -19.81 -10.85 -5.56
C THR A 243 -19.88 -11.04 -4.04
N GLN A 244 -18.76 -10.85 -3.34
CA GLN A 244 -18.70 -10.92 -1.88
C GLN A 244 -19.66 -9.90 -1.24
N LEU A 245 -19.67 -8.67 -1.74
CA LEU A 245 -20.53 -7.59 -1.24
C LEU A 245 -22.02 -7.94 -1.35
N LEU A 246 -22.44 -8.61 -2.43
CA LEU A 246 -23.85 -9.04 -2.57
C LEU A 246 -24.23 -10.10 -1.54
N ALA A 247 -23.33 -11.03 -1.23
CA ALA A 247 -23.56 -12.01 -0.16
C ALA A 247 -23.64 -11.31 1.21
N LEU A 248 -22.72 -10.37 1.46
CA LEU A 248 -22.65 -9.59 2.68
C LEU A 248 -23.93 -8.78 2.95
N VAL A 249 -24.47 -8.11 1.93
CA VAL A 249 -25.75 -7.39 2.01
C VAL A 249 -26.88 -8.32 2.42
N ARG A 250 -26.99 -9.52 1.82
CA ARG A 250 -28.04 -10.48 2.20
C ARG A 250 -27.91 -10.91 3.66
N VAL A 251 -26.70 -11.22 4.11
CA VAL A 251 -26.44 -11.66 5.50
C VAL A 251 -26.92 -10.61 6.50
N LEU A 252 -26.52 -9.35 6.32
CA LEU A 252 -26.88 -8.27 7.24
C LEU A 252 -28.38 -7.95 7.19
N SER A 253 -28.97 -7.91 5.98
CA SER A 253 -30.40 -7.65 5.82
C SER A 253 -31.28 -8.76 6.43
N THR A 254 -30.93 -10.04 6.24
CA THR A 254 -31.64 -11.17 6.85
C THR A 254 -31.54 -11.17 8.37
N ALA A 255 -30.41 -10.68 8.92
CA ALA A 255 -30.24 -10.51 10.35
C ALA A 255 -30.97 -9.28 10.93
N GLY A 256 -31.66 -8.48 10.10
CA GLY A 256 -32.35 -7.26 10.53
C GLY A 256 -31.39 -6.15 10.99
N VAL A 257 -30.12 -6.22 10.59
CA VAL A 257 -29.11 -5.21 10.93
C VAL A 257 -29.29 -4.00 9.99
N SER A 258 -29.40 -2.81 10.56
CA SER A 258 -29.32 -1.55 9.82
C SER A 258 -27.86 -1.26 9.49
N PHE A 259 -27.58 -1.02 8.21
CA PHE A 259 -26.21 -0.72 7.77
C PHE A 259 -26.19 0.20 6.56
N ALA A 260 -25.07 0.89 6.39
CA ALA A 260 -24.77 1.69 5.20
C ALA A 260 -23.46 1.24 4.56
N LEU A 261 -23.47 1.04 3.25
CA LEU A 261 -22.26 0.76 2.50
C LEU A 261 -21.46 2.07 2.34
N LEU A 262 -20.14 1.99 2.51
CA LEU A 262 -19.27 3.14 2.40
C LEU A 262 -18.26 3.01 1.25
N LYS A 263 -17.64 4.14 0.88
CA LYS A 263 -16.55 4.26 -0.13
C LYS A 263 -16.73 3.36 -1.36
N GLY A 264 -15.78 2.46 -1.60
CA GLY A 264 -15.75 1.55 -2.73
C GLY A 264 -16.88 0.53 -2.70
N ALA A 265 -17.33 0.09 -1.51
CA ALA A 265 -18.46 -0.82 -1.39
C ALA A 265 -19.75 -0.17 -1.91
N ALA A 266 -20.04 1.08 -1.49
CA ALA A 266 -21.21 1.82 -1.97
C ALA A 266 -21.22 1.94 -3.51
N ARG A 267 -20.08 2.28 -4.10
CA ARG A 267 -19.93 2.45 -5.56
C ARG A 267 -20.06 1.14 -6.33
N LEU A 268 -19.46 0.06 -5.83
CA LEU A 268 -19.58 -1.28 -6.42
C LEU A 268 -21.03 -1.79 -6.35
N TYR A 269 -21.77 -1.45 -5.29
CA TYR A 269 -23.17 -1.82 -5.14
C TYR A 269 -24.08 -1.05 -6.12
N ARG A 270 -23.89 0.28 -6.22
CA ARG A 270 -24.59 1.14 -7.20
C ARG A 270 -24.29 0.75 -8.65
N GLY A 271 -23.13 0.13 -8.89
CA GLY A 271 -22.70 -0.23 -10.22
C GLY A 271 -22.07 0.93 -10.99
N ASP A 272 -21.43 1.88 -10.31
CA ASP A 272 -20.73 2.97 -10.98
C ASP A 272 -19.68 2.41 -11.96
N GLU A 273 -19.61 2.96 -13.17
CA GLU A 273 -18.79 2.45 -14.29
C GLU A 273 -17.31 2.25 -13.90
N ASP A 274 -16.77 3.15 -13.09
CA ASP A 274 -15.37 3.17 -12.66
C ASP A 274 -15.14 2.48 -11.31
N ALA A 275 -16.18 1.99 -10.61
CA ALA A 275 -16.06 1.42 -9.26
C ALA A 275 -15.01 0.29 -9.17
N THR A 276 -14.95 -0.57 -10.19
CA THR A 276 -14.00 -1.70 -10.24
C THR A 276 -12.54 -1.26 -10.39
N LEU A 277 -12.30 -0.06 -10.91
CA LEU A 277 -10.97 0.54 -11.04
C LEU A 277 -10.47 1.17 -9.73
N HIS A 278 -11.34 1.28 -8.73
CA HIS A 278 -11.04 1.86 -7.43
C HIS A 278 -11.22 0.87 -6.28
N ALA A 279 -11.14 -0.43 -6.58
CA ALA A 279 -11.35 -1.48 -5.59
C ALA A 279 -10.48 -1.22 -4.34
N SER A 280 -11.15 -1.14 -3.18
CA SER A 280 -10.48 -1.08 -1.90
C SER A 280 -9.95 -2.46 -1.51
N SER A 281 -9.04 -2.50 -0.54
CA SER A 281 -8.57 -3.76 0.07
C SER A 281 -9.62 -4.41 0.98
N ASP A 282 -10.62 -3.63 1.36
CA ASP A 282 -11.58 -3.85 2.43
C ASP A 282 -13.00 -3.45 1.96
N LEU A 283 -13.99 -3.92 2.70
CA LEU A 283 -15.40 -3.56 2.59
C LEU A 283 -15.79 -2.75 3.82
N ASP A 284 -15.77 -1.43 3.70
CA ASP A 284 -16.19 -0.50 4.74
C ASP A 284 -17.74 -0.48 4.86
N ILE A 285 -18.27 -0.82 6.02
CA ILE A 285 -19.71 -0.76 6.32
C ILE A 285 -19.94 0.03 7.61
N LEU A 286 -20.85 1.00 7.59
CA LEU A 286 -21.31 1.70 8.79
C LEU A 286 -22.50 0.95 9.40
N VAL A 287 -22.48 0.73 10.71
CA VAL A 287 -23.59 0.17 11.49
C VAL A 287 -23.86 1.05 12.72
N PRO A 288 -25.09 1.11 13.23
CA PRO A 288 -25.36 1.69 14.54
C PRO A 288 -24.50 1.01 15.61
N SER A 289 -23.95 1.79 16.54
CA SER A 289 -23.13 1.23 17.63
C SER A 289 -23.89 0.19 18.47
N SER A 290 -25.21 0.34 18.61
CA SER A 290 -26.08 -0.60 19.32
C SER A 290 -26.28 -1.93 18.60
N GLN A 291 -25.98 -2.02 17.30
CA GLN A 291 -26.14 -3.23 16.48
C GLN A 291 -24.80 -3.86 16.06
N LEU A 292 -23.67 -3.31 16.50
CA LEU A 292 -22.34 -3.81 16.10
C LEU A 292 -22.17 -5.29 16.43
N ASP A 293 -22.54 -5.72 17.64
CA ASP A 293 -22.38 -7.11 18.06
C ASP A 293 -23.30 -8.05 17.27
N ALA A 294 -24.53 -7.64 17.00
CA ALA A 294 -25.45 -8.40 16.15
C ALA A 294 -24.91 -8.56 14.72
N ALA A 295 -24.30 -7.50 14.16
CA ALA A 295 -23.67 -7.55 12.84
C ALA A 295 -22.48 -8.51 12.80
N VAL A 296 -21.61 -8.47 13.83
CA VAL A 296 -20.46 -9.38 13.96
C VAL A 296 -20.92 -10.84 14.05
N GLU A 297 -21.90 -11.13 14.91
CA GLU A 297 -22.42 -12.49 15.08
C GLU A 297 -23.11 -13.01 13.81
N ALA A 298 -23.86 -12.15 13.10
CA ALA A 298 -24.45 -12.52 11.80
C ALA A 298 -23.40 -12.94 10.77
N LEU A 299 -22.26 -12.24 10.70
CA LEU A 299 -21.17 -12.60 9.79
C LEU A 299 -20.45 -13.87 10.23
N ARG A 300 -20.22 -14.06 11.54
CA ARG A 300 -19.61 -15.28 12.08
C ARG A 300 -20.45 -16.52 11.80
N ALA A 301 -21.77 -16.41 11.92
CA ALA A 301 -22.69 -17.49 11.55
C ALA A 301 -22.56 -17.92 10.08
N HIS A 302 -22.00 -17.05 9.21
CA HIS A 302 -21.70 -17.32 7.81
C HIS A 302 -20.20 -17.58 7.55
N GLY A 303 -19.44 -17.97 8.58
CA GLY A 303 -18.05 -18.40 8.46
C GLY A 303 -17.03 -17.28 8.38
N TYR A 304 -17.41 -16.02 8.63
CA TYR A 304 -16.43 -14.94 8.74
C TYR A 304 -15.68 -15.02 10.07
N ASP A 305 -14.37 -14.78 10.05
CA ASP A 305 -13.53 -14.86 11.24
C ASP A 305 -12.53 -13.70 11.37
N GLU A 306 -12.00 -13.47 12.58
CA GLU A 306 -11.04 -12.39 12.83
C GLU A 306 -9.58 -12.83 12.55
N ARG A 307 -9.37 -14.08 12.11
CA ARG A 307 -8.10 -14.81 11.88
C ARG A 307 -6.99 -14.54 12.90
N THR A 308 -6.34 -13.38 12.78
CA THR A 308 -5.14 -12.97 13.52
C THR A 308 -5.41 -11.92 14.60
N TYR A 309 -6.66 -11.47 14.75
CA TYR A 309 -7.03 -10.35 15.62
C TYR A 309 -7.87 -10.72 16.84
N GLU A 310 -8.14 -12.00 17.07
CA GLU A 310 -8.99 -12.46 18.18
C GLU A 310 -8.51 -11.92 19.54
N ASN A 311 -7.19 -12.02 19.81
CA ASN A 311 -6.58 -11.50 21.04
C ASN A 311 -6.52 -9.96 21.13
N ARG A 312 -6.93 -9.24 20.08
CA ARG A 312 -6.98 -7.77 20.03
C ARG A 312 -8.40 -7.22 19.92
N ARG A 313 -9.44 -8.06 19.97
CA ARG A 313 -10.84 -7.63 19.82
C ARG A 313 -11.22 -6.48 20.74
N GLN A 314 -10.90 -6.59 22.03
CA GLN A 314 -11.18 -5.53 23.00
C GLN A 314 -10.40 -4.25 22.70
N GLN A 315 -9.13 -4.38 22.31
CA GLN A 315 -8.32 -3.23 21.92
C GLN A 315 -8.93 -2.49 20.72
N TYR A 316 -9.44 -3.20 19.72
CA TYR A 316 -10.16 -2.60 18.59
C TYR A 316 -11.40 -1.86 19.07
N ARG A 317 -12.25 -2.47 19.91
CA ARG A 317 -13.44 -1.82 20.46
C ARG A 317 -13.12 -0.52 21.23
N ASP A 318 -12.06 -0.53 22.03
CA ASP A 318 -11.74 0.59 22.92
C ASP A 318 -11.06 1.77 22.18
N HIS A 319 -10.34 1.50 21.09
CA HIS A 319 -9.45 2.49 20.45
C HIS A 319 -9.74 2.74 18.97
N HIS A 320 -10.59 1.93 18.34
CA HIS A 320 -10.96 2.04 16.94
C HIS A 320 -12.45 2.33 16.81
N HIS A 321 -12.82 3.02 15.72
CA HIS A 321 -14.21 3.26 15.36
C HIS A 321 -14.82 2.11 14.58
N HIS A 322 -14.17 0.94 14.56
CA HIS A 322 -14.60 -0.25 13.85
C HIS A 322 -14.23 -1.50 14.64
N ALA A 323 -14.97 -2.59 14.41
CA ALA A 323 -14.62 -3.91 14.93
C ALA A 323 -13.28 -4.41 14.33
N ALA A 324 -12.73 -5.47 14.92
CA ALA A 324 -11.61 -6.18 14.30
C ALA A 324 -12.02 -6.63 12.87
N PRO A 325 -11.12 -6.51 11.86
CA PRO A 325 -11.46 -6.91 10.51
C PRO A 325 -11.91 -8.37 10.43
N LEU A 326 -13.05 -8.61 9.76
CA LEU A 326 -13.64 -9.93 9.56
C LEU A 326 -13.31 -10.44 8.16
N PHE A 327 -12.68 -11.61 8.07
CA PHE A 327 -12.29 -12.22 6.81
C PHE A 327 -13.33 -13.25 6.38
N PRO A 328 -13.69 -13.31 5.08
CA PRO A 328 -14.60 -14.33 4.58
C PRO A 328 -14.00 -15.74 4.68
N PRO A 329 -14.85 -16.80 4.67
CA PRO A 329 -14.38 -18.19 4.65
C PRO A 329 -13.68 -18.55 3.33
N GLU A 330 -14.10 -17.93 2.23
CA GLU A 330 -13.46 -18.03 0.92
C GLU A 330 -12.44 -16.89 0.71
N PRO A 331 -11.51 -16.99 -0.26
CA PRO A 331 -10.62 -15.88 -0.60
C PRO A 331 -11.40 -14.61 -0.96
N GLY A 332 -11.22 -13.53 -0.20
CA GLY A 332 -11.94 -12.28 -0.40
C GLY A 332 -11.34 -11.09 0.35
N SER A 333 -12.02 -9.96 0.28
CA SER A 333 -11.64 -8.72 0.97
C SER A 333 -12.08 -8.77 2.43
N ALA A 334 -11.31 -8.19 3.34
CA ALA A 334 -11.74 -8.06 4.73
C ALA A 334 -12.96 -7.14 4.83
N VAL A 335 -13.86 -7.41 5.78
CA VAL A 335 -15.01 -6.57 6.11
C VAL A 335 -14.68 -5.77 7.36
N GLU A 336 -14.78 -4.45 7.27
CA GLU A 336 -14.60 -3.54 8.39
C GLU A 336 -15.97 -2.96 8.78
N LEU A 337 -16.46 -3.33 9.97
CA LEU A 337 -17.73 -2.82 10.52
C LEU A 337 -17.44 -1.59 11.38
N HIS A 338 -17.74 -0.41 10.84
CA HIS A 338 -17.55 0.89 11.47
C HIS A 338 -18.80 1.31 12.26
N VAL A 339 -18.59 1.96 13.41
CA VAL A 339 -19.64 2.66 14.17
C VAL A 339 -19.58 4.19 13.99
N ALA A 340 -18.48 4.69 13.42
CA ALA A 340 -18.29 6.09 13.04
C ALA A 340 -17.30 6.21 11.86
N LEU A 341 -17.24 7.35 11.17
CA LEU A 341 -16.29 7.55 10.05
C LEU A 341 -14.87 7.91 10.49
N ALA A 342 -14.66 8.25 11.76
CA ALA A 342 -13.36 8.60 12.31
C ALA A 342 -13.19 8.00 13.72
N PRO A 343 -11.95 7.70 14.15
CA PRO A 343 -11.70 7.26 15.52
C PRO A 343 -12.16 8.30 16.55
N PRO A 344 -12.62 7.88 17.75
CA PRO A 344 -13.01 8.80 18.80
C PRO A 344 -11.91 9.83 19.13
N GLY A 345 -12.29 11.10 19.22
CA GLY A 345 -11.39 12.21 19.58
C GLY A 345 -10.38 12.63 18.52
N TRP A 346 -10.44 12.07 17.31
CA TRP A 346 -9.65 12.55 16.16
C TRP A 346 -10.21 13.84 15.57
N LEU A 347 -11.53 13.92 15.53
CA LEU A 347 -12.28 15.07 15.06
C LEU A 347 -13.27 15.48 16.15
N SER A 348 -13.54 16.78 16.24
CA SER A 348 -14.58 17.34 17.11
C SER A 348 -15.99 17.10 16.58
N MET A 349 -16.15 16.96 15.25
CA MET A 349 -17.46 16.68 14.66
C MET A 349 -17.91 15.25 14.94
N PRO A 350 -19.20 15.05 15.32
CA PRO A 350 -19.75 13.70 15.46
C PRO A 350 -19.93 13.09 14.06
N LEU A 351 -19.46 11.86 13.90
CA LEU A 351 -19.44 11.13 12.62
C LEU A 351 -19.94 9.69 12.80
N ASP A 352 -20.75 9.45 13.83
CA ASP A 352 -21.43 8.18 14.06
C ASP A 352 -22.71 8.05 13.21
N TRP A 353 -23.36 6.90 13.30
CA TRP A 353 -24.62 6.62 12.60
C TRP A 353 -25.67 7.72 12.80
N GLN A 354 -25.89 8.15 14.05
CA GLN A 354 -26.95 9.10 14.38
C GLN A 354 -26.64 10.49 13.82
N ALA A 355 -25.40 10.94 13.93
CA ALA A 355 -24.97 12.21 13.36
C ALA A 355 -25.07 12.23 11.82
N LEU A 356 -24.90 11.07 11.18
CA LEU A 356 -24.93 10.93 9.72
C LEU A 356 -26.29 10.55 9.16
N GLU A 357 -27.33 10.39 9.98
CA GLU A 357 -28.65 9.94 9.55
C GLU A 357 -29.22 10.79 8.39
N HIS A 358 -29.08 12.11 8.48
CA HIS A 358 -29.51 13.04 7.43
C HIS A 358 -28.68 12.97 6.12
N HIS A 359 -27.53 12.29 6.16
CA HIS A 359 -26.73 11.96 4.98
C HIS A 359 -27.02 10.56 4.44
N LEU A 360 -27.78 9.72 5.15
CA LEU A 360 -28.13 8.39 4.68
C LEU A 360 -29.27 8.46 3.67
N THR A 361 -29.10 7.76 2.57
CA THR A 361 -30.11 7.57 1.53
C THR A 361 -30.19 6.10 1.18
N THR A 362 -31.39 5.59 0.98
CA THR A 362 -31.60 4.21 0.54
C THR A 362 -31.46 4.12 -0.97
N ILE A 363 -30.76 3.09 -1.44
CA ILE A 363 -30.69 2.72 -2.85
C ILE A 363 -31.13 1.27 -3.02
N ASP A 364 -31.86 1.00 -4.11
CA ASP A 364 -32.18 -0.36 -4.51
C ASP A 364 -31.01 -0.98 -5.25
N GLY A 365 -30.75 -2.25 -4.99
CA GLY A 365 -29.72 -3.01 -5.69
C GLY A 365 -30.03 -4.50 -5.75
N PRO A 366 -29.16 -5.30 -6.40
CA PRO A 366 -29.43 -6.70 -6.73
C PRO A 366 -29.51 -7.64 -5.51
N ALA A 367 -29.17 -7.16 -4.31
CA ALA A 367 -29.31 -7.90 -3.06
C ALA A 367 -30.34 -7.26 -2.10
N GLY A 368 -31.11 -6.29 -2.57
CA GLY A 368 -32.13 -5.57 -1.79
C GLY A 368 -31.79 -4.09 -1.56
N PRO A 369 -32.67 -3.36 -0.86
CA PRO A 369 -32.41 -1.97 -0.48
C PRO A 369 -31.29 -1.90 0.57
N VAL A 370 -30.38 -0.93 0.41
CA VAL A 370 -29.32 -0.65 1.38
C VAL A 370 -29.16 0.85 1.60
N HIS A 371 -28.70 1.27 2.78
CA HIS A 371 -28.30 2.66 2.95
C HIS A 371 -26.93 2.92 2.35
N VAL A 372 -26.73 4.14 1.87
CA VAL A 372 -25.45 4.71 1.46
C VAL A 372 -25.43 6.18 1.87
N LEU A 373 -24.23 6.77 1.94
CA LEU A 373 -24.12 8.22 2.07
C LEU A 373 -24.53 8.91 0.76
N ASN A 374 -25.29 10.00 0.86
CA ASN A 374 -25.50 10.95 -0.23
C ASN A 374 -24.18 11.61 -0.65
N ASP A 375 -24.19 12.45 -1.69
CA ASP A 375 -22.95 13.03 -2.21
C ASP A 375 -22.24 13.91 -1.16
N ALA A 376 -22.98 14.68 -0.34
CA ALA A 376 -22.40 15.50 0.72
C ALA A 376 -21.73 14.65 1.82
N GLY A 377 -22.41 13.62 2.31
CA GLY A 377 -21.87 12.66 3.27
C GLY A 377 -20.69 11.87 2.70
N THR A 378 -20.76 11.48 1.42
CA THR A 378 -19.66 10.81 0.70
C THR A 378 -18.43 11.72 0.60
N ALA A 379 -18.63 13.01 0.31
CA ALA A 379 -17.54 13.98 0.30
C ALA A 379 -16.94 14.17 1.70
N LEU A 380 -17.76 14.28 2.74
CA LEU A 380 -17.27 14.34 4.12
C LEU A 380 -16.44 13.10 4.46
N HIS A 381 -16.92 11.91 4.12
CA HIS A 381 -16.20 10.67 4.35
C HIS A 381 -14.85 10.63 3.62
N TYR A 382 -14.80 11.03 2.34
CA TYR A 382 -13.52 11.11 1.63
C TYR A 382 -12.58 12.18 2.20
N ALA A 383 -13.10 13.29 2.72
CA ALA A 383 -12.29 14.31 3.39
C ALA A 383 -11.60 13.74 4.63
N VAL A 384 -12.33 12.97 5.46
CA VAL A 384 -11.76 12.27 6.63
C VAL A 384 -10.64 11.31 6.21
N HIS A 385 -10.85 10.50 5.17
CA HIS A 385 -9.81 9.58 4.69
C HIS A 385 -8.61 10.26 4.02
N ALA A 386 -8.83 11.45 3.48
CA ALA A 386 -7.79 12.26 2.88
C ALA A 386 -7.02 13.11 3.91
N ILE A 387 -7.36 13.06 5.20
CA ILE A 387 -6.54 13.68 6.27
C ILE A 387 -5.10 13.17 6.16
N GLY A 388 -4.14 14.09 6.29
CA GLY A 388 -2.73 13.77 6.13
C GLY A 388 -2.30 13.57 4.67
N LEU A 389 -3.23 13.43 3.71
CA LEU A 389 -2.98 13.26 2.27
C LEU A 389 -2.03 12.11 1.93
N HIS A 390 -2.04 11.05 2.74
CA HIS A 390 -1.21 9.86 2.54
C HIS A 390 -1.58 9.08 1.27
N ARG A 391 -2.84 9.15 0.84
CA ARG A 391 -3.36 8.53 -0.39
C ARG A 391 -4.00 9.61 -1.26
N LEU A 392 -3.31 10.01 -2.34
CA LEU A 392 -3.87 10.98 -3.30
C LEU A 392 -5.19 10.50 -3.91
N ARG A 393 -5.39 9.17 -4.04
CA ARG A 393 -6.65 8.57 -4.52
C ARG A 393 -7.86 9.16 -3.82
N ASP A 394 -7.82 9.29 -2.50
CA ASP A 394 -8.97 9.70 -1.70
C ASP A 394 -9.28 11.19 -1.92
N ALA A 395 -8.24 12.02 -2.09
CA ALA A 395 -8.41 13.43 -2.51
C ALA A 395 -8.93 13.58 -3.95
N VAL A 396 -8.58 12.67 -4.86
CA VAL A 396 -9.12 12.65 -6.23
C VAL A 396 -10.61 12.28 -6.22
N LEU A 397 -10.99 11.26 -5.45
CA LEU A 397 -12.39 10.88 -5.27
C LEU A 397 -13.20 11.99 -4.60
N LEU A 398 -12.64 12.64 -3.57
CA LEU A 398 -13.23 13.84 -2.98
C LEU A 398 -13.42 14.95 -4.02
N GLY A 399 -12.42 15.19 -4.88
CA GLY A 399 -12.50 16.20 -5.93
C GLY A 399 -13.62 15.91 -6.93
N ALA A 400 -13.73 14.65 -7.37
CA ALA A 400 -14.82 14.20 -8.23
C ALA A 400 -16.20 14.41 -7.59
N THR A 401 -16.36 14.12 -6.29
CA THR A 401 -17.61 14.34 -5.56
C THR A 401 -17.90 15.84 -5.40
N ILE A 402 -16.93 16.66 -5.00
CA ILE A 402 -17.09 18.13 -4.87
C ILE A 402 -17.51 18.77 -6.20
N ALA A 403 -17.02 18.26 -7.33
CA ALA A 403 -17.39 18.75 -8.65
C ALA A 403 -18.89 18.56 -8.95
N ARG A 404 -19.52 17.51 -8.40
CA ARG A 404 -20.95 17.20 -8.59
C ARG A 404 -21.87 17.94 -7.63
N LEU A 405 -21.38 18.31 -6.43
CA LEU A 405 -22.18 18.99 -5.42
C LEU A 405 -22.73 20.33 -5.92
N GLY A 406 -23.98 20.62 -5.57
CA GLY A 406 -24.61 21.92 -5.77
C GLY A 406 -23.95 23.02 -4.93
N ALA A 407 -24.21 24.29 -5.26
CA ALA A 407 -23.61 25.41 -4.54
C ALA A 407 -23.96 25.42 -3.04
N ARG A 408 -25.20 25.03 -2.68
CA ARG A 408 -25.64 24.91 -1.29
C ARG A 408 -24.90 23.80 -0.55
N GLU A 409 -24.91 22.59 -1.08
CA GLU A 409 -24.24 21.43 -0.48
C GLU A 409 -22.74 21.67 -0.31
N ARG A 410 -22.08 22.35 -1.27
CA ARG A 410 -20.68 22.76 -1.13
C ARG A 410 -20.45 23.74 0.01
N ARG A 411 -21.35 24.72 0.21
CA ARG A 411 -21.27 25.65 1.34
C ARG A 411 -21.44 24.91 2.66
N ASP A 412 -22.41 24.00 2.73
CA ASP A 412 -22.72 23.23 3.94
C ASP A 412 -21.54 22.31 4.29
N LEU A 413 -20.98 21.59 3.31
CA LEU A 413 -19.77 20.78 3.48
C LEU A 413 -18.57 21.62 3.94
N ARG A 414 -18.37 22.80 3.34
CA ARG A 414 -17.30 23.72 3.74
C ARG A 414 -17.50 24.23 5.16
N ALA A 415 -18.72 24.56 5.55
CA ALA A 415 -19.05 25.01 6.90
C ALA A 415 -18.79 23.90 7.93
N ALA A 416 -19.21 22.66 7.64
CA ALA A 416 -18.94 21.51 8.50
C ALA A 416 -17.43 21.29 8.68
N ILE A 417 -16.64 21.30 7.60
CA ILE A 417 -15.17 21.14 7.66
C ILE A 417 -14.50 22.30 8.39
N ALA A 418 -14.98 23.54 8.21
CA ALA A 418 -14.44 24.71 8.89
C ALA A 418 -14.76 24.74 10.40
N ALA A 419 -15.81 24.04 10.84
CA ALA A 419 -16.17 23.94 12.25
C ALA A 419 -15.28 22.97 13.03
N GLU A 420 -14.43 22.18 12.37
CA GLU A 420 -13.56 21.20 13.02
C GLU A 420 -12.46 21.87 13.88
N GLN A 421 -12.41 21.53 15.17
CA GLN A 421 -11.54 22.16 16.17
C GLN A 421 -10.30 21.33 16.56
N VAL A 422 -10.30 20.01 16.33
CA VAL A 422 -9.16 19.15 16.70
C VAL A 422 -8.12 19.13 15.59
N ASP A 423 -8.55 18.89 14.34
CA ASP A 423 -7.65 18.71 13.19
C ASP A 423 -8.10 19.48 11.93
N GLY A 424 -8.56 20.71 12.14
CA GLY A 424 -9.15 21.55 11.09
C GLY A 424 -8.21 21.81 9.91
N ILE A 425 -6.91 22.04 10.15
CA ILE A 425 -5.96 22.36 9.07
C ILE A 425 -5.79 21.19 8.09
N ARG A 426 -5.62 19.96 8.58
CA ARG A 426 -5.39 18.81 7.68
C ARG A 426 -6.65 18.42 6.94
N LEU A 427 -7.79 18.39 7.62
CA LEU A 427 -9.09 18.09 7.01
C LEU A 427 -9.44 19.11 5.93
N ASN A 428 -9.32 20.41 6.23
CA ASN A 428 -9.64 21.47 5.28
C ASN A 428 -8.62 21.56 4.15
N SER A 429 -7.33 21.30 4.41
CA SER A 429 -6.33 21.20 3.35
C SER A 429 -6.61 20.05 2.38
N ALA A 430 -7.12 18.92 2.87
CA ALA A 430 -7.51 17.81 2.01
C ALA A 430 -8.67 18.20 1.06
N ALA A 431 -9.68 18.89 1.59
CA ALA A 431 -10.78 19.43 0.80
C ALA A 431 -10.33 20.53 -0.18
N LEU A 432 -9.43 21.42 0.25
CA LEU A 432 -8.82 22.44 -0.61
C LEU A 432 -8.05 21.82 -1.78
N LEU A 433 -7.23 20.79 -1.53
CA LEU A 433 -6.54 20.09 -2.61
C LEU A 433 -7.54 19.42 -3.55
N ALA A 434 -8.54 18.73 -3.02
CA ALA A 434 -9.56 18.06 -3.82
C ALA A 434 -10.35 19.04 -4.72
N ALA A 435 -10.81 20.17 -4.16
CA ALA A 435 -11.47 21.22 -4.91
C ALA A 435 -10.54 21.81 -5.99
N ARG A 436 -9.25 22.01 -5.67
CA ARG A 436 -8.24 22.40 -6.68
C ARG A 436 -8.11 21.38 -7.78
N LEU A 437 -8.01 20.08 -7.49
CA LEU A 437 -7.95 19.04 -8.52
C LEU A 437 -9.16 19.16 -9.47
N ALA A 438 -10.35 19.35 -8.91
CA ALA A 438 -11.62 19.52 -9.64
C ALA A 438 -11.77 20.86 -10.37
N GLY A 439 -10.95 21.87 -10.07
CA GLY A 439 -11.13 23.22 -10.61
C GLY A 439 -12.27 24.02 -9.97
N VAL A 440 -12.64 23.67 -8.73
CA VAL A 440 -13.71 24.31 -7.95
C VAL A 440 -13.10 25.26 -6.91
N GLY A 441 -13.71 26.42 -6.70
CA GLY A 441 -13.30 27.36 -5.66
C GLY A 441 -13.67 26.85 -4.26
N TRP A 442 -12.69 26.79 -3.35
CA TRP A 442 -12.89 26.35 -1.96
C TRP A 442 -12.58 27.44 -0.92
N GLY A 443 -11.81 28.47 -1.30
CA GLY A 443 -11.21 29.41 -0.36
C GLY A 443 -10.06 28.78 0.43
N ALA A 444 -9.02 29.55 0.70
CA ALA A 444 -7.88 29.11 1.48
C ALA A 444 -7.35 30.28 2.30
N ASP A 445 -6.90 30.00 3.52
CA ASP A 445 -6.02 30.91 4.25
C ASP A 445 -4.55 30.49 4.07
N GLY A 446 -3.63 31.29 4.61
CA GLY A 446 -2.20 31.00 4.50
C GLY A 446 -1.76 29.69 5.16
N ALA A 447 -2.44 29.23 6.21
CA ALA A 447 -2.04 28.03 6.95
C ALA A 447 -2.31 26.75 6.12
N HIS A 448 -3.46 26.67 5.45
CA HIS A 448 -3.79 25.55 4.56
C HIS A 448 -2.82 25.48 3.36
N GLU A 449 -2.43 26.64 2.81
CA GLU A 449 -1.44 26.71 1.72
C GLU A 449 -0.03 26.31 2.16
N GLU A 450 0.36 26.70 3.37
CA GLU A 450 1.63 26.25 3.97
C GLU A 450 1.64 24.74 4.16
N TYR A 451 0.54 24.17 4.70
CA TYR A 451 0.42 22.73 4.89
C TYR A 451 0.42 21.95 3.56
N LEU A 452 -0.32 22.41 2.53
CA LEU A 452 -0.29 21.74 1.21
C LEU A 452 1.10 21.80 0.57
N ARG A 453 1.81 22.93 0.67
CA ARG A 453 3.19 23.01 0.19
C ARG A 453 4.11 22.04 0.92
N TRP A 454 3.92 21.88 2.23
CA TRP A 454 4.61 20.87 3.02
C TRP A 454 4.32 19.45 2.50
N VAL A 455 3.04 19.07 2.35
CA VAL A 455 2.65 17.74 1.85
C VAL A 455 3.26 17.44 0.48
N MET A 456 3.15 18.38 -0.47
CA MET A 456 3.71 18.20 -1.82
C MET A 456 5.21 17.88 -1.78
N ARG A 457 5.94 18.50 -0.85
CA ARG A 457 7.37 18.25 -0.65
C ARG A 457 7.64 16.95 0.10
N ARG A 458 6.87 16.66 1.16
CA ARG A 458 6.94 15.44 1.96
C ARG A 458 6.82 14.21 1.07
N GLU A 459 5.87 14.21 0.16
CA GLU A 459 5.62 13.08 -0.74
C GLU A 459 6.71 12.88 -1.80
N ASP A 460 7.42 13.94 -2.16
CA ASP A 460 8.63 13.86 -3.00
C ASP A 460 9.91 13.60 -2.17
N MET A 461 9.81 13.40 -0.85
CA MET A 461 10.94 12.95 -0.04
C MET A 461 11.25 11.47 -0.24
N PRO A 462 12.52 11.05 -0.04
CA PRO A 462 12.85 9.67 0.22
C PRO A 462 11.91 9.12 1.29
N LEU A 463 11.35 7.94 1.04
CA LEU A 463 10.34 7.33 1.90
C LEU A 463 10.74 7.34 3.38
N PHE A 464 11.99 7.01 3.70
CA PHE A 464 12.48 6.98 5.07
C PHE A 464 12.46 8.35 5.80
N LEU A 465 12.49 9.47 5.07
CA LEU A 465 12.32 10.81 5.64
C LEU A 465 10.84 11.18 5.71
N GLY A 466 10.08 10.93 4.63
CA GLY A 466 8.64 11.21 4.58
C GLY A 466 7.87 10.47 5.67
N GLU A 467 8.15 9.17 5.87
CA GLU A 467 7.57 8.32 6.91
C GLU A 467 7.99 8.73 8.33
N ARG A 468 9.02 9.57 8.47
CA ARG A 468 9.56 10.04 9.76
C ARG A 468 9.40 11.55 9.93
N SER A 469 8.40 12.12 9.28
CA SER A 469 8.15 13.56 9.29
C SER A 469 7.04 13.98 10.25
N GLN A 470 6.69 13.14 11.23
CA GLN A 470 5.58 13.36 12.18
C GLN A 470 5.70 14.70 12.92
N LEU A 471 6.92 15.12 13.27
CA LEU A 471 7.14 16.41 13.92
C LEU A 471 6.77 17.58 13.01
N ALA A 472 7.23 17.55 11.76
CA ALA A 472 6.88 18.57 10.77
C ALA A 472 5.38 18.54 10.47
N GLU A 473 4.81 17.35 10.32
CA GLU A 473 3.37 17.14 10.14
C GLU A 473 2.56 17.78 11.25
N GLY A 474 2.87 17.44 12.51
CA GLY A 474 2.17 17.99 13.68
C GLY A 474 2.39 19.48 13.88
N TRP A 475 3.53 20.03 13.44
CA TRP A 475 3.79 21.46 13.47
C TRP A 475 2.92 22.23 12.47
N PHE A 476 2.82 21.79 11.21
CA PHE A 476 1.94 22.45 10.25
C PHE A 476 0.46 22.20 10.55
N ALA A 477 0.09 21.00 10.97
CA ALA A 477 -1.28 20.65 11.36
C ALA A 477 -1.80 21.49 12.54
N ALA A 478 -0.90 21.96 13.40
CA ALA A 478 -1.22 22.81 14.54
C ALA A 478 -0.98 24.31 14.26
N GLY A 479 -0.79 24.72 13.00
CA GLY A 479 -0.61 26.13 12.65
C GLY A 479 0.64 26.74 13.28
N HIS A 480 1.74 25.99 13.32
CA HIS A 480 3.03 26.38 13.94
C HIS A 480 2.98 26.55 15.46
N ARG A 481 2.12 25.77 16.13
CA ARG A 481 2.05 25.71 17.59
C ARG A 481 2.29 24.29 18.04
N LEU A 482 2.79 24.11 19.26
CA LEU A 482 2.85 22.81 19.91
C LEU A 482 1.51 22.60 20.63
N THR A 483 0.62 21.80 20.04
CA THR A 483 -0.70 21.50 20.61
C THR A 483 -0.79 20.02 21.03
N PRO A 484 -1.85 19.61 21.75
CA PRO A 484 -2.10 18.20 22.01
C PRO A 484 -2.13 17.35 20.74
N LEU A 485 -2.57 17.91 19.59
CA LEU A 485 -2.50 17.23 18.29
C LEU A 485 -1.06 16.92 17.89
N THR A 486 -0.13 17.87 18.04
CA THR A 486 1.29 17.67 17.76
C THR A 486 1.85 16.51 18.59
N VAL A 487 1.55 16.49 19.90
CA VAL A 487 1.98 15.41 20.80
C VAL A 487 1.39 14.07 20.37
N ARG A 488 0.08 14.03 20.04
CA ARG A 488 -0.59 12.82 19.53
C ARG A 488 0.00 12.33 18.21
N LEU A 489 0.49 13.20 17.33
CA LEU A 489 1.13 12.79 16.07
C LEU A 489 2.55 12.28 16.27
N LEU A 490 3.23 12.74 17.32
CA LEU A 490 4.56 12.27 17.68
C LEU A 490 4.55 10.92 18.42
N ASP A 491 3.44 10.57 19.08
CA ASP A 491 3.33 9.30 19.78
C ASP A 491 3.35 8.13 18.77
N PRO A 492 4.38 7.26 18.78
CA PRO A 492 4.46 6.11 17.89
C PRO A 492 3.39 5.04 18.18
N ARG A 493 2.66 5.16 19.31
CA ARG A 493 1.50 4.33 19.65
C ARG A 493 0.20 4.95 19.17
N SER A 494 0.25 6.20 18.74
CA SER A 494 -0.92 6.90 18.27
C SER A 494 -1.56 6.11 17.14
N PRO A 495 -2.89 5.89 17.18
CA PRO A 495 -3.60 5.27 16.07
C PRO A 495 -3.45 6.08 14.78
N LEU A 496 -3.00 7.35 14.86
CA LEU A 496 -2.68 8.22 13.73
C LEU A 496 -1.44 7.76 12.94
N THR A 497 -0.60 6.90 13.53
CA THR A 497 0.55 6.31 12.84
C THR A 497 0.15 4.97 12.20
N ALA A 498 0.58 4.76 10.95
CA ALA A 498 0.12 3.65 10.12
C ALA A 498 0.16 2.29 10.87
N PRO A 499 -0.93 1.51 10.85
CA PRO A 499 -1.01 0.25 11.55
C PRO A 499 -0.03 -0.77 10.95
N GLY A 500 1.05 -1.09 11.65
CA GLY A 500 2.02 -2.09 11.18
C GLY A 500 3.29 -2.25 12.02
N GLU A 501 3.76 -1.22 12.72
CA GLU A 501 5.03 -1.27 13.44
C GLU A 501 4.87 -1.16 14.97
N ARG A 502 4.16 -2.10 15.59
CA ARG A 502 4.06 -2.17 17.07
C ARG A 502 5.18 -2.99 17.73
N ARG A 503 6.39 -3.02 17.17
CA ARG A 503 7.56 -3.52 17.93
C ARG A 503 8.05 -2.39 18.83
N ARG A 504 8.28 -2.67 20.12
CA ARG A 504 8.91 -1.70 21.04
C ARG A 504 10.21 -1.22 20.37
N PRO A 505 10.31 0.07 19.98
CA PRO A 505 11.51 0.55 19.32
C PRO A 505 12.66 0.41 20.31
N THR A 506 13.80 -0.09 19.85
CA THR A 506 15.04 0.00 20.62
C THR A 506 15.39 1.48 20.85
N LEU A 507 16.15 1.81 21.88
CA LEU A 507 16.59 3.20 22.14
C LEU A 507 17.23 3.83 20.90
N LEU A 508 18.02 3.05 20.14
CA LEU A 508 18.61 3.46 18.86
C LEU A 508 17.56 3.80 17.80
N ALA A 509 16.47 3.03 17.71
CA ALA A 509 15.38 3.31 16.78
C ALA A 509 14.64 4.60 17.17
N ALA A 510 14.41 4.84 18.46
CA ALA A 510 13.80 6.08 18.97
C ALA A 510 14.69 7.31 18.70
N ALA A 511 15.99 7.21 18.96
CA ALA A 511 16.96 8.26 18.65
C ALA A 511 17.00 8.56 17.13
N GLY A 512 17.05 7.52 16.30
CA GLY A 512 17.01 7.66 14.84
C GLY A 512 15.73 8.32 14.34
N ARG A 513 14.56 7.98 14.91
CA ARG A 513 13.28 8.64 14.60
C ARG A 513 13.29 10.12 14.99
N THR A 514 13.85 10.44 16.15
CA THR A 514 13.96 11.83 16.62
C THR A 514 14.85 12.67 15.70
N ILE A 515 16.04 12.19 15.37
CA ILE A 515 16.98 12.88 14.46
C ILE A 515 16.37 13.10 13.09
N THR A 516 15.72 12.09 12.52
CA THR A 516 15.06 12.21 11.20
C THR A 516 13.85 13.13 11.23
N SER A 517 13.08 13.15 12.32
CA SER A 517 11.96 14.08 12.51
C SER A 517 12.46 15.53 12.59
N ILE A 518 13.55 15.77 13.32
CA ILE A 518 14.20 17.08 13.39
C ILE A 518 14.74 17.49 12.02
N ALA A 519 15.39 16.58 11.28
CA ALA A 519 15.88 16.87 9.94
C ALA A 519 14.74 17.23 8.97
N ALA A 520 13.63 16.50 9.01
CA ALA A 520 12.43 16.80 8.22
C ALA A 520 11.82 18.16 8.61
N TYR A 521 11.80 18.49 9.90
CA TYR A 521 11.37 19.80 10.40
C TYR A 521 12.27 20.93 9.93
N CYS A 522 13.60 20.82 10.10
CA CYS A 522 14.55 21.81 9.61
C CYS A 522 14.43 22.00 8.10
N TYR A 523 14.28 20.91 7.34
CA TYR A 523 14.01 20.96 5.91
C TYR A 523 12.73 21.73 5.59
N ALA A 524 11.66 21.51 6.35
CA ALA A 524 10.42 22.24 6.17
C ALA A 524 10.58 23.75 6.43
N CYS A 525 11.28 24.12 7.51
CA CYS A 525 11.51 25.51 7.88
C CYS A 525 12.38 26.25 6.86
N LEU A 526 13.47 25.64 6.38
CA LEU A 526 14.36 26.22 5.37
C LEU A 526 13.66 26.55 4.05
N MET A 527 12.52 25.92 3.80
CA MET A 527 11.82 26.02 2.54
C MET A 527 10.61 26.97 2.59
N ARG A 528 10.47 27.76 3.66
CA ARG A 528 9.50 28.87 3.69
C ARG A 528 9.99 29.98 2.74
N PRO A 529 9.13 30.55 1.89
CA PRO A 529 9.48 31.75 1.16
C PRO A 529 9.86 32.84 2.18
N ALA A 530 10.90 33.61 1.89
CA ALA A 530 11.18 34.84 2.62
C ALA A 530 9.90 35.70 2.56
N ARG A 531 9.41 36.11 3.74
CA ARG A 531 8.22 36.94 3.85
C ARG A 531 8.52 38.37 3.45
#